data_AF-W7YUH1-F1
#
_entry.id   AF-W7YUH1-F1
#
_cell.length_a   1.000
_cell.length_b   1.000
_cell.length_c   1.000
_cell.angle_alpha   90.00
_cell.angle_beta   90.00
_cell.angle_gamma   90.00
#
_symmetry.space_group_name_H-M   'P 1'
#
loop_
_entity.id
_entity.type
_entity.pdbx_description
1 polymer ?
#
loop_
_entity_poly.entity_id
_entity_poly.type
_entity_poly.pdbx_seq_one_letter_code
_entity_poly.pdbx_strand_id
1 'polypeptide(L)' 'MIKEIVRHHELDLIEHIDLVFIVRKGALDMPYKDMEKSILHVLRKASLLKQKSR' A
#
# COMPACT_ATOMS: atom_id res chain seq x y z
N MET A 1 10.19 3.97 -4.14
CA MET A 1 9.11 3.12 -4.70
C MET A 1 7.92 3.03 -3.76
N ILE A 2 8.03 2.47 -2.55
CA ILE A 2 6.89 2.32 -1.61
C ILE A 2 6.19 3.65 -1.32
N LYS A 3 6.94 4.70 -0.92
CA LYS A 3 6.37 6.04 -0.67
C LYS A 3 5.62 6.62 -1.87
N GLU A 4 6.08 6.31 -3.09
CA GLU A 4 5.46 6.80 -4.32
C GLU A 4 4.15 6.05 -4.61
N ILE A 5 4.12 4.73 -4.38
CA ILE A 5 2.89 3.93 -4.45
C ILE A 5 1.88 4.47 -3.43
N VAL A 6 2.29 4.73 -2.20
CA VAL A 6 1.42 5.32 -1.17
C VAL A 6 0.89 6.69 -1.61
N ARG A 7 1.74 7.56 -2.16
CA ARG A 7 1.36 8.88 -2.69
C ARG A 7 0.29 8.77 -3.80
N HIS A 8 0.46 7.84 -4.73
CA HIS A 8 -0.51 7.61 -5.82
C HIS A 8 -1.88 7.14 -5.33
N HIS A 9 -1.95 6.48 -4.18
CA HIS A 9 -3.17 5.91 -3.61
C HIS A 9 -3.63 6.68 -2.36
N GLU A 10 -3.14 7.90 -2.13
CA GLU A 10 -3.45 8.68 -0.91
C GLU A 10 -4.95 8.93 -0.74
N LEU A 11 -5.66 9.16 -1.84
CA LEU A 11 -7.11 9.40 -1.83
C LEU A 11 -7.92 8.16 -1.42
N ASP A 12 -7.37 6.97 -1.65
CA ASP A 12 -7.97 5.69 -1.30
C ASP A 12 -7.61 5.24 0.13
N LEU A 13 -6.66 5.89 0.81
CA LEU A 13 -6.22 5.55 2.17
C LEU A 13 -7.11 6.21 3.23
N ILE A 14 -7.26 5.55 4.38
CA ILE A 14 -7.86 6.16 5.57
C ILE A 14 -6.94 7.24 6.18
N GLU A 15 -7.54 8.24 6.82
CA GLU A 15 -6.82 9.39 7.36
C GLU A 15 -6.44 9.19 8.83
N HIS A 16 -5.56 10.06 9.34
CA HIS A 16 -5.13 10.12 10.74
C HIS A 16 -4.48 8.82 11.27
N ILE A 17 -3.68 8.16 10.43
CA ILE A 17 -2.91 6.98 10.82
C ILE A 17 -1.44 7.13 10.43
N ASP A 18 -0.57 6.52 11.24
CA ASP A 18 0.84 6.36 10.91
C ASP A 18 1.07 4.99 10.28
N LEU A 19 1.76 4.97 9.13
CA LEU A 19 2.07 3.74 8.39
C LEU A 19 3.56 3.43 8.47
N VAL A 20 3.88 2.22 8.94
CA VAL A 20 5.25 1.68 8.91
C VAL A 20 5.29 0.47 7.99
N PHE A 21 6.12 0.55 6.94
CA PHE A 21 6.37 -0.57 6.02
C PHE A 21 7.69 -1.25 6.37
N ILE A 22 7.62 -2.54 6.71
CA ILE A 22 8.81 -3.39 6.91
C ILE A 22 8.96 -4.32 5.71
N VAL A 23 10.02 -4.13 4.94
CA VAL A 23 10.24 -4.83 3.67
C VAL A 23 11.00 -6.13 3.93
N ARG A 24 10.46 -7.25 3.42
CA ARG A 24 11.15 -8.55 3.47
C ARG A 24 12.15 -8.66 2.32
N LYS A 25 13.19 -9.49 2.48
CA LYS A 25 14.24 -9.71 1.45
C LYS A 25 13.68 -9.97 0.04
N GLY A 26 12.60 -10.76 -0.08
CA GLY A 26 11.99 -11.06 -1.39
C GLY A 26 11.27 -9.90 -2.09
N ALA A 27 11.10 -8.76 -1.42
CA ALA A 27 10.48 -7.56 -2.00
C ALA A 27 11.52 -6.52 -2.47
N LEU A 28 12.82 -6.76 -2.27
CA LEU A 28 13.89 -5.84 -2.67
C LEU A 28 13.99 -5.72 -4.21
N ASP A 29 13.84 -6.83 -4.92
CA ASP A 29 13.95 -6.90 -6.37
C ASP A 29 12.59 -6.95 -7.09
N MET A 30 11.51 -6.67 -6.35
CA MET A 30 10.16 -6.79 -6.88
C MET A 30 9.87 -5.67 -7.88
N PRO A 31 9.40 -5.99 -9.10
CA PRO A 31 8.99 -4.97 -10.07
C PRO A 31 7.91 -4.04 -9.49
N TYR A 32 7.89 -2.78 -9.95
CA TYR A 32 6.98 -1.76 -9.44
C TYR A 32 5.52 -2.24 -9.37
N LYS A 33 5.02 -2.87 -10.45
CA LYS A 33 3.63 -3.32 -10.53
C LYS A 33 3.29 -4.45 -9.57
N ASP A 34 4.25 -5.32 -9.27
CA ASP A 34 4.06 -6.41 -8.32
C ASP A 34 4.15 -5.88 -6.89
N MET A 35 5.04 -4.91 -6.63
CA MET A 35 5.13 -4.21 -5.35
C MET A 35 3.84 -3.43 -5.06
N GLU A 36 3.30 -2.72 -6.06
CA GLU A 36 2.03 -2.00 -5.98
C GLU A 36 0.88 -2.94 -5.60
N LYS A 37 0.75 -4.10 -6.29
CA LYS A 37 -0.26 -5.11 -5.95
C LYS A 37 -0.07 -5.67 -4.53
N SER A 38 1.17 -5.95 -4.12
CA SER A 38 1.48 -6.48 -2.79
C SER A 38 1.09 -5.50 -1.68
N ILE A 39 1.44 -4.22 -1.83
CA ILE A 39 1.08 -3.16 -0.89
C ILE A 39 -0.43 -3.01 -0.80
N LEU A 40 -1.14 -2.89 -1.94
CA LEU A 40 -2.59 -2.75 -1.96
C LEU A 40 -3.30 -3.97 -1.36
N HIS A 41 -2.73 -5.17 -1.52
CA HIS A 41 -3.24 -6.38 -0.88
C HIS A 41 -3.15 -6.28 0.65
N VAL A 42 -1.99 -5.91 1.19
CA VAL A 42 -1.79 -5.77 2.64
C VAL A 42 -2.67 -4.65 3.22
N LEU A 43 -2.73 -3.49 2.57
CA LEU A 43 -3.59 -2.37 3.00
C LEU A 43 -5.07 -2.77 3.05
N ARG A 44 -5.54 -3.55 2.07
CA ARG A 44 -6.91 -4.09 2.06
C ARG A 44 -7.15 -5.07 3.22
N LYS A 45 -6.20 -5.95 3.49
CA LYS A 45 -6.30 -6.92 4.60
C LYS A 45 -6.27 -6.25 5.97
N ALA A 46 -5.58 -5.12 6.08
CA ALA A 46 -5.53 -4.29 7.28
C ALA A 46 -6.70 -3.28 7.37
N SER A 47 -7.65 -3.29 6.42
CA SER A 47 -8.77 -2.35 6.35
C SER A 47 -8.35 -0.87 6.33
N LEU A 48 -7.20 -0.58 5.71
CA LEU A 48 -6.62 0.77 5.63
C LEU A 48 -7.00 1.52 4.36
N LEU A 49 -7.80 0.89 3.49
CA LEU A 49 -8.37 1.53 2.31
C LEU A 49 -9.80 1.96 2.60
N LYS A 50 -10.18 3.17 2.19
CA LYS A 50 -11.55 3.67 2.20
C LYS A 50 -12.45 2.68 1.45
N GLN A 51 -13.60 2.34 2.02
CA GLN A 51 -14.58 1.53 1.32
C GLN A 51 -15.02 2.29 0.07
N LYS A 52 -14.81 1.71 -1.12
CA LYS A 52 -15.44 2.24 -2.34
C LYS A 52 -16.95 2.07 -2.16
N SER A 53 -17.66 3.17 -1.93
CA SER A 53 -19.12 3.18 -2.05
C SER A 53 -19.44 2.72 -3.47
N ARG A 54 -20.09 1.56 -3.58
CA ARG A 54 -20.48 0.98 -4.86
C ARG A 54 -21.66 1.74 -5.44
#